data_AF-A0A847AQ68-F1
#
_entry.id   AF-A0A847AQ68-F1
#
_cell.length_a   1.000
_cell.length_b   1.000
_cell.length_c   1.000
_cell.angle_alpha   90.00
_cell.angle_beta   90.00
_cell.angle_gamma   90.00
#
_symmetry.space_group_name_H-M   'P 1'
#
loop_
_entity.id
_entity.type
_entity.pdbx_description
1 polymer ?
#
loop_
_entity_poly.entity_id
_entity_poly.type
_entity_poly.pdbx_seq_one_letter_code
_entity_poly.pdbx_strand_id
1 'polypeptide(L)'
;MIFKKLSLVISLVFLSIVLVSCQQASDGGNQNNSIPKQNEETKDKITSVEEEKKIAELTEVWANALKTRDGKPRYEMMSEKAKEKFEQEQINRSGEDWNFNIGWSSPWVVSFDIEIEGMTANIVYAMKTSEPADYYMRETLTFVMENGKLVVDDYQTIDGLYIGHISIEKDTLYLDEVEWITVENQDRIKELELSQSDMPNGYYIYNPSTEKISFKIGDNTEYNFVAYESFSFIKEGEDRNYTTTKKEEFIEFLNYVKSDRVVFWVEVIDGFVVNITEQFIN
;
A
#
# COMPACT_ATOMS: atom_id res chain seq x y z
N MET A 1 -30.32 -19.25 16.24
CA MET A 1 -30.38 -17.81 16.60
C MET A 1 -29.14 -17.18 15.99
N ILE A 2 -29.30 -16.56 14.82
CA ILE A 2 -28.19 -16.11 13.96
C ILE A 2 -27.96 -14.63 14.28
N PHE A 3 -26.82 -14.31 14.90
CA PHE A 3 -26.38 -12.94 15.08
C PHE A 3 -25.79 -12.43 13.76
N LYS A 4 -26.49 -11.49 13.12
CA LYS A 4 -25.93 -10.67 12.04
C LYS A 4 -24.89 -9.72 12.66
N LYS A 5 -23.63 -9.81 12.23
CA LYS A 5 -22.63 -8.76 12.45
C LYS A 5 -23.08 -7.51 11.68
N LEU A 6 -23.37 -6.44 12.42
CA LEU A 6 -23.64 -5.11 11.89
C LEU A 6 -22.29 -4.41 11.74
N SER A 7 -21.79 -4.27 10.51
CA SER A 7 -20.59 -3.48 10.25
C SER A 7 -20.99 -2.01 10.20
N LEU A 8 -20.49 -1.24 11.16
CA LEU A 8 -20.72 0.20 11.28
C LEU A 8 -19.66 0.92 10.42
N VAL A 9 -20.07 1.41 9.24
CA VAL A 9 -19.22 2.26 8.41
C VAL A 9 -19.22 3.66 9.03
N ILE A 10 -18.16 4.01 9.76
CA ILE A 10 -17.92 5.37 10.23
C ILE A 10 -17.26 6.12 9.08
N SER A 11 -18.06 6.88 8.32
CA SER A 11 -17.56 7.83 7.33
C SER A 11 -17.13 9.09 8.07
N LEU A 12 -15.82 9.29 8.25
CA LEU A 12 -15.25 10.55 8.72
C LEU A 12 -15.14 11.52 7.55
N VAL A 13 -16.11 12.44 7.46
CA VAL A 13 -16.02 13.63 6.62
C VAL A 13 -15.27 14.70 7.40
N PHE A 14 -14.04 15.03 7.00
CA PHE A 14 -13.34 16.20 7.53
C PHE A 14 -13.93 17.47 6.91
N LEU A 15 -14.83 18.13 7.65
CA LEU A 15 -15.34 19.46 7.35
C LEU A 15 -14.39 20.51 7.94
N SER A 16 -13.48 21.05 7.14
CA SER A 16 -12.62 22.18 7.54
C SER A 16 -13.44 23.47 7.56
N ILE A 17 -13.94 23.82 8.75
CA ILE A 17 -14.54 25.14 9.02
C ILE A 17 -13.39 26.14 9.17
N VAL A 18 -13.22 27.02 8.17
CA VAL A 18 -12.37 28.20 8.30
C VAL A 18 -13.12 29.24 9.14
N LEU A 19 -12.69 29.41 10.39
CA LEU A 19 -13.13 30.52 11.24
C LEU A 19 -12.45 31.82 10.77
N VAL A 20 -13.22 32.68 10.11
CA VAL A 20 -12.82 34.07 9.85
C VAL A 20 -12.97 34.86 11.15
N SER A 21 -11.86 35.06 11.88
CA SER A 21 -11.82 36.05 12.95
C SER A 21 -11.59 37.44 12.35
N CYS A 22 -12.62 38.27 12.37
CA CYS A 22 -12.53 39.69 12.07
C CYS A 22 -12.12 40.42 13.36
N GLN A 23 -10.96 41.07 13.39
CA GLN A 23 -10.63 42.05 14.43
C GLN A 23 -10.08 43.34 13.82
N GLN A 24 -10.65 44.43 14.32
CA GLN A 24 -10.50 45.81 13.88
C GLN A 24 -9.11 46.37 14.16
N ALA A 25 -8.70 47.26 13.27
CA ALA A 25 -7.52 48.09 13.40
C ALA A 25 -7.63 49.09 14.55
N SER A 26 -6.55 49.22 15.34
CA SER A 26 -6.14 50.49 15.92
C SER A 26 -4.61 50.61 15.91
N ASP A 27 -4.20 51.85 15.69
CA ASP A 27 -2.92 52.37 15.21
C ASP A 27 -1.79 52.39 16.27
N GLY A 28 -0.53 52.37 15.80
CA GLY A 28 0.62 52.86 16.59
C GLY A 28 1.91 52.03 16.59
N GLY A 29 2.84 52.34 15.67
CA GLY A 29 4.27 52.56 16.01
C GLY A 29 5.26 51.40 16.17
N ASN A 30 5.99 51.11 15.09
CA ASN A 30 7.46 50.94 14.98
C ASN A 30 8.22 50.04 15.99
N GLN A 31 8.77 48.91 15.55
CA GLN A 31 10.23 48.74 15.33
C GLN A 31 10.58 47.34 14.79
N ASN A 32 11.56 47.34 13.89
CA ASN A 32 12.12 46.21 13.14
C ASN A 32 12.47 45.00 14.01
N ASN A 33 12.03 43.81 13.58
CA ASN A 33 12.76 42.54 13.73
C ASN A 33 12.32 41.59 12.61
N SER A 34 12.92 41.76 11.43
CA SER A 34 12.89 40.75 10.38
C SER A 34 13.86 39.62 10.74
N ILE A 35 13.35 38.63 11.48
CA ILE A 35 13.95 37.29 11.62
C ILE A 35 13.48 36.46 10.41
N PRO A 36 14.37 35.72 9.72
CA PRO A 36 14.12 35.28 8.35
C PRO A 36 13.16 34.09 8.27
N LYS A 37 12.11 34.22 7.45
CA LYS A 37 11.19 33.14 6.98
C LYS A 37 11.90 31.90 6.40
N GLN A 38 13.19 31.99 6.09
CA GLN A 38 13.97 30.87 5.54
C GLN A 38 14.36 29.79 6.57
N ASN A 39 14.34 30.10 7.88
CA ASN A 39 14.75 29.15 8.91
C ASN A 39 13.64 28.15 9.31
N GLU A 40 12.35 28.48 9.12
CA GLU A 40 11.23 27.58 9.43
C GLU A 40 11.03 26.54 8.31
N GLU A 41 10.97 26.96 7.05
CA GLU A 41 10.85 26.04 5.89
C GLU A 41 12.01 25.03 5.81
N THR A 42 13.24 25.47 6.14
CA THR A 42 14.41 24.58 6.13
C THR A 42 14.35 23.59 7.30
N LYS A 43 13.84 23.99 8.46
CA LYS A 43 13.72 23.13 9.64
C LYS A 43 12.59 22.11 9.47
N ASP A 44 11.45 22.52 8.94
CA ASP A 44 10.32 21.62 8.67
C ASP A 44 10.70 20.57 7.62
N LYS A 45 11.41 20.97 6.56
CA LYS A 45 11.92 20.05 5.54
C LYS A 45 12.99 19.08 6.07
N ILE A 46 13.88 19.53 6.97
CA ILE A 46 14.86 18.63 7.60
C ILE A 46 14.17 17.67 8.55
N THR A 47 13.14 18.12 9.26
CA THR A 47 12.35 17.31 10.18
C THR A 47 11.59 16.23 9.42
N SER A 48 10.95 16.57 8.30
CA SER A 48 10.22 15.60 7.47
C SER A 48 11.13 14.52 6.88
N VAL A 49 12.35 14.88 6.44
CA VAL A 49 13.32 13.90 5.91
C VAL A 49 13.82 12.94 7.00
N GLU A 50 14.06 13.44 8.21
CA GLU A 50 14.48 12.58 9.33
C GLU A 50 13.32 11.70 9.82
N GLU A 51 12.09 12.20 9.78
CA GLU A 51 10.88 11.43 10.07
C GLU A 51 10.66 10.30 9.06
N GLU A 52 10.71 10.59 7.76
CA GLU A 52 10.60 9.60 6.67
C GLU A 52 11.69 8.51 6.80
N LYS A 53 12.94 8.91 7.07
CA LYS A 53 14.03 7.97 7.29
C LYS A 53 13.75 7.05 8.49
N LYS A 54 13.24 7.61 9.59
CA LYS A 54 12.91 6.83 10.78
C LYS A 54 11.72 5.91 10.56
N ILE A 55 10.73 6.35 9.77
CA ILE A 55 9.62 5.50 9.32
C ILE A 55 10.19 4.33 8.52
N ALA A 56 11.14 4.56 7.61
CA ALA A 56 11.77 3.49 6.83
C ALA A 56 12.47 2.47 7.73
N GLU A 57 13.28 2.93 8.69
CA GLU A 57 13.99 2.05 9.63
C GLU A 57 13.00 1.19 10.47
N LEU A 58 11.93 1.80 10.98
CA LEU A 58 10.92 1.07 11.77
C LEU A 58 10.11 0.09 10.90
N THR A 59 9.78 0.48 9.67
CA THR A 59 9.06 -0.36 8.71
C THR A 59 9.88 -1.57 8.30
N GLU A 60 11.19 -1.41 8.11
CA GLU A 60 12.10 -2.53 7.84
C GLU A 60 12.16 -3.51 9.03
N VAL A 61 12.23 -3.00 10.28
CA VAL A 61 12.15 -3.85 11.48
C VAL A 61 10.81 -4.58 11.54
N TRP A 62 9.70 -3.89 11.23
CA TRP A 62 8.37 -4.48 11.17
C TRP A 62 8.27 -5.61 10.14
N ALA A 63 8.78 -5.40 8.93
CA ALA A 63 8.77 -6.39 7.87
C ALA A 63 9.64 -7.62 8.21
N ASN A 64 10.85 -7.38 8.72
CA ASN A 64 11.77 -8.45 9.14
C ASN A 64 11.22 -9.27 10.31
N ALA A 65 10.45 -8.66 11.22
CA ALA A 65 9.78 -9.36 12.31
C ALA A 65 8.81 -10.45 11.80
N LEU A 66 8.04 -10.19 10.73
CA LEU A 66 7.18 -11.23 10.14
C LEU A 66 8.01 -12.29 9.40
N LYS A 67 9.04 -11.88 8.68
CA LYS A 67 9.96 -12.82 8.00
C LYS A 67 10.63 -13.79 8.98
N THR A 68 11.00 -13.32 10.16
CA THR A 68 11.61 -14.14 11.23
C THR A 68 10.61 -14.76 12.19
N ARG A 69 9.31 -14.42 12.05
CA ARG A 69 8.20 -14.87 12.90
C ARG A 69 8.35 -14.47 14.37
N ASP A 70 9.07 -13.39 14.64
CA ASP A 70 9.21 -12.77 15.95
C ASP A 70 8.45 -11.44 15.95
N GLY A 71 7.25 -11.45 16.51
CA GLY A 71 6.38 -10.27 16.59
C GLY A 71 6.71 -9.33 17.74
N LYS A 72 7.69 -9.66 18.60
CA LYS A 72 8.04 -8.80 19.73
C LYS A 72 8.54 -7.41 19.29
N PRO A 73 9.41 -7.27 18.27
CA PRO A 73 9.80 -5.96 17.77
C PRO A 73 8.62 -5.12 17.26
N ARG A 74 7.63 -5.75 16.59
CA ARG A 74 6.40 -5.06 16.16
C ARG A 74 5.64 -4.52 17.36
N TYR A 75 5.42 -5.36 18.36
CA TYR A 75 4.69 -4.98 19.58
C TYR A 75 5.35 -3.82 20.35
N GLU A 76 6.68 -3.78 20.42
CA GLU A 76 7.42 -2.73 21.15
C GLU A 76 7.37 -1.33 20.51
N MET A 77 7.06 -1.26 19.21
CA MET A 77 6.94 0.00 18.46
C MET A 77 5.50 0.47 18.25
N MET A 78 4.51 -0.28 18.71
CA MET A 78 3.09 0.07 18.62
C MET A 78 2.66 1.08 19.69
N SER A 79 1.64 1.90 19.36
CA SER A 79 0.82 2.60 20.36
C SER A 79 0.06 1.59 21.24
N GLU A 80 -0.44 2.02 22.39
CA GLU A 80 -1.22 1.12 23.27
C GLU A 80 -2.46 0.57 22.57
N LYS A 81 -3.12 1.39 21.74
CA LYS A 81 -4.25 0.97 20.90
C LYS A 81 -3.85 -0.12 19.91
N ALA A 82 -2.73 0.03 19.20
CA ALA A 82 -2.25 -0.98 18.26
C ALA A 82 -1.82 -2.27 18.97
N LYS A 83 -1.29 -2.18 20.19
CA LYS A 83 -1.00 -3.37 21.02
C LYS A 83 -2.26 -4.13 21.39
N GLU A 84 -3.31 -3.45 21.86
CA GLU A 84 -4.60 -4.09 22.18
C GLU A 84 -5.16 -4.86 20.96
N LYS A 85 -5.10 -4.25 19.78
CA LYS A 85 -5.46 -4.90 18.52
C LYS A 85 -4.59 -6.13 18.25
N PHE A 86 -3.27 -6.02 18.36
CA PHE A 86 -2.33 -7.12 18.16
C PHE A 86 -2.61 -8.29 19.10
N GLU A 87 -2.81 -8.04 20.39
CA GLU A 87 -3.13 -9.06 21.39
C GLU A 87 -4.43 -9.78 21.04
N GLN A 88 -5.47 -9.02 20.67
CA GLN A 88 -6.74 -9.61 20.27
C GLN A 88 -6.62 -10.49 19.03
N GLU A 89 -5.81 -10.09 18.05
CA GLU A 89 -5.49 -10.90 16.87
C GLU A 89 -4.72 -12.19 17.25
N GLN A 90 -3.74 -12.10 18.17
CA GLN A 90 -3.02 -13.28 18.64
C GLN A 90 -3.94 -14.23 19.43
N ILE A 91 -4.82 -13.71 20.29
CA ILE A 91 -5.81 -14.49 21.03
C ILE A 91 -6.76 -15.19 20.07
N ASN A 92 -7.24 -14.49 19.04
CA ASN A 92 -8.11 -15.08 18.02
C ASN A 92 -7.42 -16.22 17.25
N ARG A 93 -6.10 -16.15 17.09
CA ARG A 93 -5.31 -17.16 16.37
C ARG A 93 -4.89 -18.35 17.23
N SER A 94 -4.48 -18.12 18.47
CA SER A 94 -3.81 -19.12 19.34
C SER A 94 -4.44 -19.34 20.71
N GLY A 95 -5.52 -18.62 21.06
CA GLY A 95 -6.17 -18.69 22.37
C GLY A 95 -5.53 -17.79 23.43
N GLU A 96 -5.99 -17.91 24.69
CA GLU A 96 -5.58 -17.03 25.80
C GLU A 96 -4.09 -17.12 26.17
N ASP A 97 -3.44 -18.25 25.92
CA ASP A 97 -2.00 -18.48 26.10
C ASP A 97 -1.17 -17.98 24.90
N TRP A 98 -1.55 -16.83 24.34
CA TRP A 98 -0.88 -16.25 23.19
C TRP A 98 0.58 -15.85 23.50
N ASN A 99 1.38 -15.74 22.45
CA ASN A 99 2.77 -15.29 22.54
C ASN A 99 3.13 -14.43 21.31
N PHE A 100 4.36 -13.90 21.27
CA PHE A 100 4.81 -13.03 20.19
C PHE A 100 5.13 -13.73 18.87
N ASN A 101 4.95 -15.05 18.74
CA ASN A 101 5.09 -15.69 17.44
C ASN A 101 4.06 -15.11 16.48
N ILE A 102 4.46 -14.82 15.24
CA ILE A 102 3.57 -14.30 14.20
C ILE A 102 3.77 -15.06 12.88
N GLY A 103 2.80 -14.92 11.98
CA GLY A 103 2.80 -15.61 10.70
C GLY A 103 2.53 -17.12 10.83
N TRP A 104 2.69 -17.82 9.72
CA TRP A 104 2.45 -19.26 9.60
C TRP A 104 3.71 -19.98 9.13
N SER A 105 3.75 -21.31 9.26
CA SER A 105 4.81 -22.15 8.69
C SER A 105 4.86 -22.08 7.16
N SER A 106 3.68 -21.95 6.54
CA SER A 106 3.43 -21.69 5.12
C SER A 106 2.09 -20.95 5.01
N PRO A 107 1.99 -19.85 4.24
CA PRO A 107 3.06 -19.19 3.49
C PRO A 107 4.13 -18.55 4.38
N TRP A 108 5.33 -18.33 3.83
CA TRP A 108 6.43 -17.62 4.50
C TRP A 108 7.03 -16.52 3.63
N VAL A 109 7.47 -15.43 4.25
CA VAL A 109 8.06 -14.27 3.56
C VAL A 109 9.43 -14.63 2.98
N VAL A 110 9.63 -14.33 1.71
CA VAL A 110 10.91 -14.45 1.02
C VAL A 110 11.59 -13.08 0.92
N SER A 111 10.84 -12.09 0.43
CA SER A 111 11.27 -10.69 0.30
C SER A 111 10.10 -9.76 0.57
N PHE A 112 10.40 -8.47 0.67
CA PHE A 112 9.39 -7.42 0.78
C PHE A 112 9.90 -6.14 0.16
N ASP A 113 8.98 -5.36 -0.37
CA ASP A 113 9.21 -3.99 -0.85
C ASP A 113 8.49 -3.01 0.08
N ILE A 114 9.08 -1.83 0.29
CA ILE A 114 8.55 -0.80 1.19
C ILE A 114 8.40 0.51 0.42
N GLU A 115 7.22 1.10 0.53
CA GLU A 115 6.91 2.44 0.05
C GLU A 115 6.41 3.30 1.21
N ILE A 116 6.84 4.56 1.24
CA ILE A 116 6.52 5.49 2.34
C ILE A 116 5.88 6.74 1.75
N GLU A 117 4.71 7.09 2.28
CA GLU A 117 4.00 8.30 1.93
C GLU A 117 3.60 9.04 3.21
N GLY A 118 4.35 10.10 3.53
CA GLY A 118 4.16 10.86 4.76
C GLY A 118 4.29 9.99 6.01
N MET A 119 3.19 9.84 6.76
CA MET A 119 3.14 9.05 8.00
C MET A 119 2.64 7.62 7.77
N THR A 120 2.58 7.17 6.52
CA THR A 120 2.11 5.84 6.14
C THR A 120 3.22 5.07 5.46
N ALA A 121 3.32 3.76 5.74
CA ALA A 121 4.19 2.86 5.00
C ALA A 121 3.40 1.67 4.43
N ASN A 122 3.56 1.39 3.16
CA ASN A 122 3.01 0.22 2.48
C ASN A 122 4.11 -0.81 2.29
N ILE A 123 3.87 -2.04 2.76
CA ILE A 123 4.79 -3.16 2.67
C ILE A 123 4.13 -4.22 1.80
N VAL A 124 4.75 -4.58 0.68
CA VAL A 124 4.32 -5.72 -0.13
C VAL A 124 5.27 -6.88 0.12
N TYR A 125 4.74 -7.95 0.72
CA TYR A 125 5.48 -9.18 0.97
C TYR A 125 5.32 -10.14 -0.20
N ALA A 126 6.43 -10.61 -0.76
CA ALA A 126 6.45 -11.78 -1.61
C ALA A 126 6.64 -13.02 -0.72
N MET A 127 5.67 -13.93 -0.76
CA MET A 127 5.64 -15.12 0.07
C MET A 127 5.61 -16.39 -0.77
N LYS A 128 6.17 -17.46 -0.24
CA LYS A 128 6.10 -18.80 -0.83
C LYS A 128 5.22 -19.71 0.01
N THR A 129 4.49 -20.59 -0.67
CA THR A 129 3.82 -21.72 -0.03
C THR A 129 4.64 -23.00 -0.22
N SER A 130 4.16 -24.12 0.35
CA SER A 130 4.74 -25.44 0.08
C SER A 130 4.50 -25.93 -1.36
N GLU A 131 3.62 -25.24 -2.10
CA GLU A 131 3.35 -25.44 -3.52
C GLU A 131 3.98 -24.28 -4.32
N PRO A 132 4.22 -24.42 -5.64
CA PRO A 132 4.81 -23.38 -6.47
C PRO A 132 3.81 -22.24 -6.79
N ALA A 133 3.09 -21.77 -5.77
CA ALA A 133 2.23 -20.59 -5.84
C ALA A 133 2.93 -19.45 -5.09
N ASP A 134 3.17 -18.36 -5.80
CA ASP A 134 3.64 -17.12 -5.22
C ASP A 134 2.44 -16.36 -4.67
N TYR A 135 2.62 -15.81 -3.48
CA TYR A 135 1.54 -15.17 -2.74
C TYR A 135 1.99 -13.80 -2.30
N TYR A 136 1.22 -12.78 -2.65
CA TYR A 136 1.48 -11.42 -2.22
C TYR A 136 0.54 -11.04 -1.09
N MET A 137 1.10 -10.36 -0.09
CA MET A 137 0.37 -9.79 1.02
C MET A 137 0.79 -8.34 1.17
N ARG A 138 -0.16 -7.44 1.41
CA ARG A 138 0.18 -6.05 1.78
C ARG A 138 -0.04 -5.83 3.26
N GLU A 139 0.87 -5.12 3.90
CA GLU A 139 0.56 -4.42 5.14
C GLU A 139 0.69 -2.91 4.95
N THR A 140 -0.28 -2.15 5.43
CA THR A 140 -0.20 -0.69 5.52
C THR A 140 -0.05 -0.30 6.98
N LEU A 141 0.99 0.46 7.33
CA LEU A 141 1.27 0.96 8.67
C LEU A 141 0.96 2.45 8.73
N THR A 142 0.28 2.88 9.79
CA THR A 142 0.03 4.29 10.09
C THR A 142 0.85 4.68 11.31
N PHE A 143 1.73 5.65 11.15
CA PHE A 143 2.60 6.17 12.21
C PHE A 143 2.03 7.45 12.82
N VAL A 144 2.32 7.67 14.10
CA VAL A 144 2.02 8.91 14.81
C VAL A 144 3.16 9.29 15.75
N MET A 145 3.26 10.57 16.08
CA MET A 145 4.16 11.06 17.13
C MET A 145 3.43 11.10 18.48
N GLU A 146 3.72 10.14 19.36
CA GLU A 146 3.19 10.07 20.72
C GLU A 146 4.29 10.37 21.73
N ASN A 147 4.11 11.42 22.54
CA ASN A 147 5.05 11.83 23.59
C ASN A 147 6.51 11.99 23.09
N GLY A 148 6.68 12.46 21.85
CA GLY A 148 8.00 12.64 21.21
C GLY A 148 8.62 11.35 20.65
N LYS A 149 7.88 10.23 20.66
CA LYS A 149 8.29 8.96 20.04
C LYS A 149 7.39 8.66 18.85
N LEU A 150 8.00 8.28 17.73
CA LEU A 150 7.30 7.75 16.58
C LEU A 150 6.86 6.30 16.88
N VAL A 151 5.58 6.01 16.73
CA VAL A 151 4.97 4.69 16.99
C VAL A 151 4.00 4.32 15.88
N VAL A 152 3.75 3.02 15.70
CA VAL A 152 2.70 2.50 14.82
C VAL A 152 1.36 2.56 15.56
N ASP A 153 0.42 3.40 15.10
CA ASP A 153 -0.91 3.53 15.72
C ASP A 153 -1.98 2.62 15.11
N ASP A 154 -1.80 2.25 13.85
CA ASP A 154 -2.64 1.25 13.19
C ASP A 154 -1.84 0.50 12.14
N TYR A 155 -2.33 -0.69 11.81
CA TYR A 155 -1.80 -1.50 10.73
C TYR A 155 -2.93 -2.30 10.09
N GLN A 156 -2.89 -2.50 8.77
CA GLN A 156 -3.91 -3.27 8.06
C GLN A 156 -3.22 -4.30 7.19
N THR A 157 -3.73 -5.54 7.20
CA THR A 157 -3.22 -6.63 6.36
C THR A 157 -4.24 -6.93 5.26
N ILE A 158 -3.76 -6.98 4.01
CA ILE A 158 -4.53 -7.38 2.84
C ILE A 158 -3.91 -8.68 2.33
N ASP A 159 -4.70 -9.75 2.42
CA ASP A 159 -4.30 -11.12 2.09
C ASP A 159 -4.78 -11.56 0.69
N GLY A 160 -5.60 -10.74 0.02
CA GLY A 160 -6.07 -10.95 -1.36
C GLY A 160 -5.37 -10.05 -2.37
N LEU A 161 -4.04 -9.96 -2.34
CA LEU A 161 -3.27 -9.17 -3.31
C LEU A 161 -2.72 -10.08 -4.41
N TYR A 162 -3.06 -9.75 -5.66
CA TYR A 162 -2.62 -10.49 -6.86
C TYR A 162 -1.88 -9.55 -7.80
N ILE A 163 -0.98 -10.09 -8.60
CA ILE A 163 -0.27 -9.36 -9.65
C ILE A 163 -0.35 -10.12 -10.96
N GLY A 164 -0.76 -9.45 -12.04
CA GLY A 164 -0.99 -10.15 -13.29
C GLY A 164 -1.42 -9.28 -14.45
N HIS A 165 -1.54 -9.91 -15.61
CA HIS A 165 -2.26 -9.35 -16.74
C HIS A 165 -3.76 -9.52 -16.50
N ILE A 166 -4.53 -8.49 -16.81
CA ILE A 166 -5.98 -8.53 -16.59
C ILE A 166 -6.77 -8.42 -17.90
N SER A 167 -7.99 -8.93 -17.85
CA SER A 167 -9.03 -8.69 -18.83
C SER A 167 -10.37 -8.62 -18.11
N ILE A 168 -11.27 -7.77 -18.59
CA ILE A 168 -12.59 -7.59 -17.97
C ILE A 168 -13.66 -7.97 -19.00
N GLU A 169 -14.55 -8.87 -18.60
CA GLU A 169 -15.77 -9.17 -19.35
C GLU A 169 -16.99 -8.91 -18.46
N LYS A 170 -17.80 -7.92 -18.84
CA LYS A 170 -18.97 -7.45 -18.07
C LYS A 170 -18.58 -6.97 -16.66
N ASP A 171 -18.78 -7.82 -15.66
CA ASP A 171 -18.54 -7.56 -14.23
C ASP A 171 -17.55 -8.59 -13.63
N THR A 172 -16.85 -9.33 -14.49
CA THR A 172 -15.86 -10.33 -14.10
C THR A 172 -14.50 -9.90 -14.57
N LEU A 173 -13.56 -9.81 -13.62
CA LEU A 173 -12.15 -9.64 -13.89
C LEU A 173 -11.52 -11.03 -14.00
N TYR A 174 -10.77 -11.26 -15.07
CA TYR A 174 -9.90 -12.41 -15.22
C TYR A 174 -8.45 -11.95 -15.10
N LEU A 175 -7.69 -12.61 -14.23
CA LEU A 175 -6.29 -12.34 -13.97
C LEU A 175 -5.46 -13.54 -14.39
N ASP A 176 -4.49 -13.28 -15.25
CA ASP A 176 -3.39 -14.19 -15.60
C ASP A 176 -2.19 -13.80 -14.72
N GLU A 177 -1.89 -14.63 -13.72
CA GLU A 177 -0.93 -14.31 -12.68
C GLU A 177 0.50 -14.34 -13.21
N VAL A 178 1.32 -13.39 -12.78
CA VAL A 178 2.72 -13.29 -13.18
C VAL A 178 3.60 -13.07 -11.96
N GLU A 179 4.87 -13.43 -12.05
CA GLU A 179 5.86 -13.05 -11.06
C GLU A 179 6.65 -11.84 -11.58
N TRP A 180 6.66 -10.75 -10.80
CA TRP A 180 7.43 -9.55 -11.08
C TRP A 180 8.79 -9.62 -10.39
N ILE A 181 9.85 -9.73 -11.20
CA ILE A 181 11.22 -9.97 -10.71
C ILE A 181 12.07 -8.74 -11.02
N THR A 182 12.63 -8.11 -10.00
CA THR A 182 13.58 -7.00 -10.12
C THR A 182 15.00 -7.49 -9.88
N VAL A 183 15.97 -6.59 -10.11
CA VAL A 183 17.39 -6.83 -9.81
C VAL A 183 17.66 -7.17 -8.33
N GLU A 184 16.73 -6.92 -7.42
CA GLU A 184 16.90 -7.22 -6.00
C GLU A 184 16.61 -8.69 -5.67
N ASN A 185 15.87 -9.39 -6.54
CA ASN A 185 15.50 -10.80 -6.35
C ASN A 185 16.64 -11.76 -6.76
N GLN A 186 17.81 -11.63 -6.15
CA GLN A 186 19.04 -12.35 -6.51
C GLN A 186 18.88 -13.88 -6.54
N ASP A 187 18.18 -14.45 -5.56
CA ASP A 187 17.93 -15.90 -5.52
C ASP A 187 17.07 -16.36 -6.70
N ARG A 188 16.06 -15.56 -7.08
CA ARG A 188 15.16 -15.88 -8.18
C ARG A 188 15.83 -15.72 -9.54
N ILE A 189 16.62 -14.66 -9.70
CA ILE A 189 17.48 -14.44 -10.88
C ILE A 189 18.38 -15.65 -11.10
N LYS A 190 19.00 -16.16 -10.03
CA LYS A 190 19.85 -17.35 -10.10
C LYS A 190 19.07 -18.62 -10.42
N GLU A 191 17.89 -18.82 -9.81
CA GLU A 191 17.04 -19.99 -10.05
C GLU A 191 16.56 -20.07 -11.51
N LEU A 192 16.19 -18.94 -12.09
CA LEU A 192 15.70 -18.83 -13.46
C LEU A 192 16.82 -18.60 -14.49
N GLU A 193 18.08 -18.61 -14.07
CA GLU A 193 19.26 -18.36 -14.90
C GLU A 193 19.17 -17.03 -15.70
N LEU A 194 18.55 -16.01 -15.10
CA LEU A 194 18.35 -14.70 -15.73
C LEU A 194 19.63 -13.87 -15.73
N SER A 195 19.74 -13.02 -16.74
CA SER A 195 20.83 -12.08 -16.93
C SER A 195 20.32 -10.63 -17.04
N GLN A 196 21.23 -9.66 -16.94
CA GLN A 196 20.88 -8.24 -17.14
C GLN A 196 20.28 -7.97 -18.53
N SER A 197 20.63 -8.76 -19.55
CA SER A 197 20.01 -8.63 -20.88
C SER A 197 18.55 -9.05 -20.93
N ASP A 198 18.11 -9.90 -20.00
CA ASP A 198 16.70 -10.31 -19.88
C ASP A 198 15.86 -9.25 -19.16
N MET A 199 16.51 -8.29 -18.48
CA MET A 199 15.90 -7.22 -17.69
C MET A 199 16.25 -5.83 -18.24
N PRO A 200 16.03 -5.53 -19.54
CA PRO A 200 16.45 -4.25 -20.14
C PRO A 200 15.77 -3.02 -19.52
N ASN A 201 14.60 -3.21 -18.89
CA ASN A 201 13.85 -2.17 -18.19
C ASN A 201 13.99 -2.26 -16.66
N GLY A 202 14.96 -3.05 -16.15
CA GLY A 202 15.18 -3.25 -14.72
C GLY A 202 14.32 -4.32 -14.05
N TYR A 203 13.44 -4.99 -14.81
CA TYR A 203 12.60 -6.08 -14.34
C TYR A 203 12.41 -7.18 -15.40
N TYR A 204 11.98 -8.36 -14.96
CA TYR A 204 11.55 -9.49 -15.77
C TYR A 204 10.15 -9.94 -15.31
N ILE A 205 9.27 -10.24 -16.26
CA ILE A 205 7.93 -10.80 -15.98
C ILE A 205 8.00 -12.29 -16.26
N TYR A 206 7.98 -13.10 -15.20
CA TYR A 206 7.93 -14.55 -15.33
C TYR A 206 6.47 -15.02 -15.31
N ASN A 207 5.99 -15.58 -16.43
CA ASN A 207 4.65 -16.11 -16.58
C ASN A 207 4.74 -17.59 -17.01
N PRO A 208 4.78 -18.54 -16.05
CA PRO A 208 4.90 -19.96 -16.34
C PRO A 208 3.57 -20.62 -16.76
N SER A 209 2.43 -19.98 -16.49
CA SER A 209 1.09 -20.55 -16.65
C SER A 209 0.13 -19.48 -17.13
N THR A 210 -0.62 -19.77 -18.20
CA THR A 210 -1.67 -18.87 -18.69
C THR A 210 -3.04 -19.15 -18.04
N GLU A 211 -3.05 -19.87 -16.91
CA GLU A 211 -4.28 -20.17 -16.18
C GLU A 211 -4.82 -18.90 -15.53
N LYS A 212 -6.12 -18.65 -15.71
CA LYS A 212 -6.75 -17.44 -15.22
C LYS A 212 -7.58 -17.71 -14.00
N ILE A 213 -7.39 -16.88 -12.99
CA ILE A 213 -8.31 -16.76 -11.87
C ILE A 213 -9.34 -15.66 -12.17
N SER A 214 -10.52 -15.74 -11.56
CA SER A 214 -11.60 -14.79 -11.84
C SER A 214 -12.24 -14.26 -10.58
N PHE A 215 -12.52 -12.96 -10.57
CA PHE A 215 -13.16 -12.24 -9.47
C PHE A 215 -14.34 -11.41 -9.94
N LYS A 216 -15.28 -11.15 -9.03
CA LYS A 216 -16.32 -10.14 -9.28
C LYS A 216 -15.76 -8.75 -9.01
N ILE A 217 -16.09 -7.80 -9.86
CA ILE A 217 -15.75 -6.40 -9.64
C ILE A 217 -16.73 -5.81 -8.63
N GLY A 218 -16.23 -5.09 -7.62
CA GLY A 218 -17.05 -4.39 -6.65
C GLY A 218 -17.63 -3.08 -7.22
N ASP A 219 -18.76 -2.63 -6.67
CA ASP A 219 -19.43 -1.41 -7.18
C ASP A 219 -18.58 -0.14 -6.98
N ASN A 220 -17.69 -0.14 -5.99
CA ASN A 220 -16.81 0.98 -5.65
C ASN A 220 -15.33 0.63 -5.87
N THR A 221 -15.02 -0.30 -6.78
CA THR A 221 -13.63 -0.60 -7.13
C THR A 221 -12.92 0.67 -7.57
N GLU A 222 -11.76 0.94 -6.97
CA GLU A 222 -10.88 2.01 -7.39
C GLU A 222 -9.91 1.51 -8.46
N TYR A 223 -9.68 2.32 -9.49
CA TYR A 223 -8.78 2.06 -10.60
C TYR A 223 -7.71 3.14 -10.65
N ASN A 224 -6.45 2.73 -10.56
CA ASN A 224 -5.27 3.60 -10.57
C ASN A 224 -4.40 3.22 -11.77
N PHE A 225 -4.23 4.14 -12.73
CA PHE A 225 -3.46 3.88 -13.96
C PHE A 225 -2.90 5.18 -14.58
N VAL A 226 -1.86 5.05 -15.41
CA VAL A 226 -1.25 6.21 -16.06
C VAL A 226 -2.07 6.58 -17.29
N ALA A 227 -2.85 7.65 -17.18
CA ALA A 227 -3.72 8.10 -18.24
C ALA A 227 -2.95 8.81 -19.37
N TYR A 228 -3.44 8.64 -20.60
CA TYR A 228 -2.89 9.28 -21.79
C TYR A 228 -3.66 10.55 -22.13
N GLU A 229 -2.97 11.58 -22.63
CA GLU A 229 -3.57 12.87 -23.02
C GLU A 229 -4.67 12.75 -24.10
N SER A 230 -4.72 11.62 -24.80
CA SER A 230 -5.78 11.33 -25.77
C SER A 230 -7.13 11.02 -25.13
N PHE A 231 -7.18 10.73 -23.83
CA PHE A 231 -8.42 10.38 -23.15
C PHE A 231 -9.23 11.62 -22.78
N SER A 232 -10.55 11.53 -22.99
CA SER A 232 -11.46 12.66 -22.79
C SER A 232 -11.63 13.09 -21.32
N PHE A 233 -11.21 12.24 -20.38
CA PHE A 233 -11.33 12.47 -18.93
C PHE A 233 -10.08 13.11 -18.31
N ILE A 234 -8.98 13.28 -19.07
CA ILE A 234 -7.78 14.03 -18.65
C ILE A 234 -7.71 15.35 -19.42
N LYS A 235 -7.43 16.45 -18.73
CA LYS A 235 -7.09 17.71 -19.42
C LYS A 235 -5.59 17.84 -19.65
N GLU A 236 -5.22 18.56 -20.71
CA GLU A 236 -3.83 18.91 -20.99
C GLU A 236 -3.18 19.58 -19.76
N GLY A 237 -2.02 19.05 -19.34
CA GLY A 237 -1.26 19.55 -18.20
C GLY A 237 -1.73 19.07 -16.82
N GLU A 238 -2.77 18.24 -16.73
CA GLU A 238 -3.10 17.53 -15.48
C GLU A 238 -2.13 16.37 -15.22
N ASP A 239 -2.07 15.94 -13.95
CA ASP A 239 -1.31 14.75 -13.59
C ASP A 239 -1.90 13.52 -14.32
N ARG A 240 -1.00 12.68 -14.81
CA ARG A 240 -1.35 11.47 -15.55
C ARG A 240 -1.55 10.28 -14.61
N ASN A 241 -1.09 10.35 -13.36
CA ASN A 241 -1.50 9.39 -12.34
C ASN A 241 -2.99 9.62 -12.06
N TYR A 242 -3.82 8.71 -12.58
CA TYR A 242 -5.27 8.89 -12.60
C TYR A 242 -5.96 7.84 -11.74
N THR A 243 -6.80 8.33 -10.83
CA THR A 243 -7.65 7.53 -9.95
C THR A 243 -9.11 7.76 -10.29
N THR A 244 -9.87 6.68 -10.49
CA THR A 244 -11.31 6.74 -10.74
C THR A 244 -12.01 5.53 -10.14
N THR A 245 -13.33 5.65 -9.91
CA THR A 245 -14.21 4.52 -9.59
C THR A 245 -15.12 4.15 -10.77
N LYS A 246 -15.00 4.85 -11.90
CA LYS A 246 -15.80 4.59 -13.09
C LYS A 246 -15.14 3.51 -13.93
N LYS A 247 -15.76 2.33 -13.95
CA LYS A 247 -15.30 1.17 -14.73
C LYS A 247 -15.15 1.49 -16.22
N GLU A 248 -16.00 2.34 -16.78
CA GLU A 248 -15.97 2.69 -18.21
C GLU A 248 -14.69 3.43 -18.60
N GLU A 249 -14.18 4.32 -17.75
CA GLU A 249 -12.90 5.04 -17.97
C GLU A 249 -11.72 4.05 -17.92
N PHE A 250 -11.75 3.08 -17.01
CA PHE A 250 -10.74 2.03 -16.95
C PHE A 250 -10.79 1.07 -18.15
N ILE A 251 -11.99 0.71 -18.63
CA ILE A 251 -12.14 -0.11 -19.85
C ILE A 251 -11.61 0.65 -21.08
N GLU A 252 -11.81 1.96 -21.17
CA GLU A 252 -11.20 2.78 -22.23
C GLU A 252 -9.67 2.68 -22.21
N PHE A 253 -9.07 2.81 -21.01
CA PHE A 253 -7.64 2.61 -20.82
C PHE A 253 -7.18 1.21 -21.23
N LEU A 254 -7.84 0.14 -20.74
CA LEU A 254 -7.48 -1.25 -21.05
C LEU A 254 -7.62 -1.60 -22.54
N ASN A 255 -8.47 -0.91 -23.29
CA ASN A 255 -8.56 -1.09 -24.74
C ASN A 255 -7.46 -0.35 -25.50
N TYR A 256 -6.95 0.74 -24.90
CA TYR A 256 -5.85 1.52 -25.45
C TYR A 256 -4.49 0.84 -25.22
N VAL A 257 -4.21 0.46 -23.97
CA VAL A 257 -3.02 -0.32 -23.64
C VAL A 257 -3.28 -1.76 -24.03
N LYS A 258 -2.37 -2.38 -24.78
CA LYS A 258 -2.50 -3.83 -25.02
C LYS A 258 -2.31 -4.52 -23.66
N SER A 259 -3.40 -4.98 -23.04
CA SER A 259 -3.40 -5.40 -21.63
C SER A 259 -2.48 -6.60 -21.35
N ASP A 260 -2.08 -7.35 -22.38
CA ASP A 260 -1.05 -8.40 -22.34
C ASP A 260 0.38 -7.87 -22.14
N ARG A 261 0.55 -6.54 -22.06
CA ARG A 261 1.84 -5.88 -21.85
C ARG A 261 1.90 -5.03 -20.58
N VAL A 262 0.79 -4.93 -19.87
CA VAL A 262 0.67 -4.14 -18.64
C VAL A 262 0.36 -5.08 -17.50
N VAL A 263 1.02 -4.87 -16.37
CA VAL A 263 0.86 -5.67 -15.16
C VAL A 263 0.14 -4.82 -14.13
N PHE A 264 -0.81 -5.43 -13.43
CA PHE A 264 -1.64 -4.77 -12.44
C PHE A 264 -1.57 -5.50 -11.12
N TRP A 265 -1.51 -4.74 -10.04
CA TRP A 265 -1.92 -5.18 -8.72
C TRP A 265 -3.45 -5.18 -8.64
N VAL A 266 -4.02 -6.28 -8.11
CA VAL A 266 -5.45 -6.43 -7.90
C VAL A 266 -5.68 -6.83 -6.44
N GLU A 267 -6.40 -5.99 -5.71
CA GLU A 267 -6.80 -6.27 -4.33
C GLU A 267 -8.22 -6.82 -4.29
N VAL A 268 -8.39 -7.92 -3.57
CA VAL A 268 -9.64 -8.65 -3.44
C VAL A 268 -9.98 -8.78 -1.96
N ILE A 269 -11.17 -8.33 -1.59
CA ILE A 269 -11.72 -8.46 -0.24
C ILE A 269 -13.06 -9.19 -0.35
N ASP A 270 -13.24 -10.25 0.44
CA ASP A 270 -14.46 -11.08 0.46
C ASP A 270 -14.90 -11.56 -0.94
N GLY A 271 -13.93 -11.81 -1.84
CA GLY A 271 -14.17 -12.27 -3.22
C GLY A 271 -14.54 -11.19 -4.23
N PHE A 272 -14.50 -9.91 -3.83
CA PHE A 272 -14.73 -8.76 -4.70
C PHE A 272 -13.46 -7.96 -4.89
N VAL A 273 -13.19 -7.54 -6.13
CA VAL A 273 -12.11 -6.61 -6.43
C VAL A 273 -12.45 -5.25 -5.83
N VAL A 274 -11.54 -4.69 -5.04
CA VAL A 274 -11.71 -3.37 -4.39
C VAL A 274 -10.74 -2.33 -4.94
N ASN A 275 -9.58 -2.75 -5.44
CA ASN A 275 -8.58 -1.86 -6.04
C ASN A 275 -7.89 -2.57 -7.21
N ILE A 276 -7.61 -1.83 -8.28
CA ILE A 276 -6.72 -2.22 -9.37
C ILE A 276 -5.72 -1.09 -9.58
N THR A 277 -4.44 -1.40 -9.47
CA THR A 277 -3.35 -0.43 -9.66
C THR A 277 -2.35 -0.93 -10.68
N GLU A 278 -2.07 -0.13 -11.71
CA GLU A 278 -0.98 -0.42 -12.64
C GLU A 278 0.35 -0.51 -11.88
N GLN A 279 1.17 -1.54 -12.13
CA GLN A 279 2.44 -1.78 -11.43
C GLN A 279 3.43 -0.60 -11.49
N PHE A 280 3.30 0.29 -12.49
CA PHE A 280 4.15 1.48 -12.63
C PHE A 280 3.65 2.71 -11.87
N ILE A 281 2.53 2.61 -11.18
CA ILE A 281 2.07 3.62 -10.25
C ILE A 281 2.59 3.26 -8.87
N ASN A 282 3.43 4.19 -8.39
CA ASN A 282 3.86 4.33 -7.01
C ASN A 282 3.00 5.43 -6.40
#